data_AF-A0A6L5HJD6-F1
#
_entry.id   AF-A0A6L5HJD6-F1
#
_cell.length_a   1.000
_cell.length_b   1.000
_cell.length_c   1.000
_cell.angle_alpha   90.00
_cell.angle_beta   90.00
_cell.angle_gamma   90.00
#
_symmetry.space_group_name_H-M   'P 1'
#
loop_
_entity.id
_entity.type
_entity.pdbx_description
1 polymer ?
#
loop_
_entity_poly.entity_id
_entity_poly.type
_entity_poly.pdbx_seq_one_letter_code
_entity_poly.pdbx_strand_id
1 'polypeptide(L)'
;MTSQSLKKITFKLNQDMEDYPPLEFESLWGIQIKPHTYKVDNIPYYIYGVSKGDIILAIERAVAGAECNTVIELKPEHHAA
;
A
#
# COMPACT_ATOMS: atom_id res chain seq x y z
N MET A 1 -27.08 -3.69 -1.75
CA MET A 1 -25.66 -4.09 -1.67
C MET A 1 -24.84 -2.90 -2.15
N THR A 2 -24.15 -2.19 -1.26
CA THR A 2 -23.24 -1.11 -1.69
C THR A 2 -22.03 -1.73 -2.37
N SER A 3 -21.82 -1.42 -3.66
CA SER A 3 -20.63 -1.84 -4.40
C SER A 3 -19.40 -1.21 -3.72
N GLN A 4 -18.52 -2.04 -3.17
CA GLN A 4 -17.25 -1.58 -2.61
C GLN A 4 -16.24 -1.44 -3.76
N SER A 5 -15.68 -0.25 -3.94
CA SER A 5 -14.63 -0.04 -4.94
C SER A 5 -13.30 -0.53 -4.38
N LEU A 6 -12.77 -1.60 -4.97
CA LEU A 6 -11.40 -2.04 -4.75
C LEU A 6 -10.45 -1.14 -5.54
N LYS A 7 -9.39 -0.69 -4.87
CA LYS A 7 -8.32 0.12 -5.44
C LYS A 7 -6.99 -0.56 -5.19
N LYS A 8 -6.14 -0.54 -6.20
CA LYS A 8 -4.78 -1.07 -6.10
C LYS A 8 -3.87 -0.02 -5.46
N ILE A 9 -3.18 -0.44 -4.42
CA ILE A 9 -2.31 0.38 -3.59
C ILE A 9 -0.91 -0.20 -3.70
N THR A 10 0.04 0.55 -4.24
CA THR A 10 1.41 0.11 -4.49
C THR A 10 2.36 0.73 -3.47
N PHE A 11 3.14 -0.12 -2.82
CA PHE A 11 4.17 0.23 -1.86
C PHE A 11 5.52 0.04 -2.54
N LYS A 12 6.41 1.01 -2.38
CA LYS A 12 7.83 0.83 -2.68
C LYS A 12 8.45 0.09 -1.50
N LEU A 13 9.17 -0.99 -1.80
CA LEU A 13 9.83 -1.81 -0.78
C LEU A 13 11.25 -1.28 -0.55
N ASN A 14 11.71 -1.36 0.69
CA ASN A 14 13.09 -1.11 1.04
C ASN A 14 13.82 -2.45 0.99
N GLN A 15 14.68 -2.62 -0.01
CA GLN A 15 15.56 -3.78 -0.11
C GLN A 15 16.75 -3.58 0.82
N ASP A 16 17.14 -4.64 1.53
CA ASP A 16 18.31 -4.62 2.42
C ASP A 16 19.61 -5.01 1.68
N MET A 17 20.70 -5.25 2.43
CA MET A 17 22.01 -5.58 1.86
C MET A 17 22.06 -6.94 1.15
N GLU A 18 21.04 -7.78 1.31
CA GLU A 18 20.93 -9.10 0.66
C GLU A 18 19.86 -9.12 -0.44
N ASP A 19 19.47 -7.94 -0.96
CA ASP A 19 18.43 -7.76 -1.97
C ASP A 19 17.06 -8.35 -1.56
N TYR A 20 16.81 -8.50 -0.25
CA TYR A 20 15.51 -8.92 0.26
C TYR A 20 14.65 -7.70 0.63
N PRO A 21 13.37 -7.65 0.22
CA PRO A 21 12.67 -8.59 -0.67
C PRO A 21 13.13 -8.48 -2.14
N PRO A 22 12.96 -9.53 -2.96
CA PRO A 22 13.48 -9.55 -4.34
C PRO A 22 12.69 -8.65 -5.32
N LEU A 23 11.72 -7.87 -4.82
CA LEU A 23 10.85 -7.01 -5.60
C LEU A 23 11.00 -5.56 -5.12
N GLU A 24 11.03 -4.63 -6.05
CA GLU A 24 11.05 -3.19 -5.74
C GLU A 24 9.70 -2.67 -5.25
N PHE A 25 8.61 -3.34 -5.62
CA PHE A 25 7.25 -2.94 -5.30
C PHE A 25 6.38 -4.13 -4.93
N GLU A 26 5.45 -3.90 -4.00
CA GLU A 26 4.33 -4.78 -3.73
C GLU A 26 3.03 -3.99 -3.83
N SER A 27 1.97 -4.63 -4.34
CA SER A 27 0.64 -4.01 -4.38
C SER A 27 -0.37 -4.78 -3.54
N LEU A 28 -1.18 -4.05 -2.79
CA LEU A 28 -2.33 -4.55 -2.05
C LEU A 28 -3.64 -4.02 -2.64
N TRP A 29 -4.73 -4.71 -2.33
CA TRP A 29 -6.08 -4.24 -2.55
C TRP A 29 -6.57 -3.48 -1.32
N GLY A 30 -7.13 -2.30 -1.56
CA GLY A 30 -7.77 -1.50 -0.53
C GLY A 30 -9.22 -1.20 -0.89
N ILE A 31 -10.11 -1.30 0.09
CA ILE A 31 -11.48 -0.83 -0.02
C ILE A 31 -11.49 0.64 0.39
N GLN A 32 -11.89 1.53 -0.52
CA GLN A 32 -11.98 2.96 -0.20
C GLN A 32 -13.15 3.22 0.76
N ILE A 33 -12.85 3.75 1.95
CA ILE A 33 -13.86 4.07 2.97
C ILE A 33 -14.14 5.58 3.08
N LYS A 34 -13.15 6.41 2.75
CA LYS A 34 -13.21 7.88 2.68
C LYS A 34 -12.19 8.38 1.64
N PRO A 35 -12.22 9.66 1.21
CA PRO A 35 -11.16 10.21 0.38
C PRO A 35 -9.78 9.91 0.97
N HIS A 36 -8.86 9.42 0.12
CA HIS A 36 -7.50 9.04 0.51
C HIS A 36 -7.38 8.00 1.64
N THR A 37 -8.46 7.34 2.05
CA THR A 37 -8.46 6.42 3.19
C THR A 37 -8.98 5.06 2.76
N TYR A 38 -8.17 4.03 3.00
CA TYR A 38 -8.42 2.68 2.49
C TYR A 38 -8.27 1.65 3.61
N LYS A 39 -9.17 0.67 3.63
CA LYS A 39 -9.01 -0.53 4.45
C LYS A 39 -8.33 -1.62 3.61
N VAL A 40 -7.22 -2.17 4.11
CA VAL A 40 -6.47 -3.23 3.41
C VAL A 40 -7.28 -4.53 3.39
N ASP A 41 -7.40 -5.16 2.21
CA ASP A 41 -8.27 -6.33 1.99
C ASP A 41 -7.51 -7.66 1.76
N ASN A 42 -6.18 -7.61 1.58
CA ASN A 42 -5.34 -8.80 1.48
C ASN A 42 -4.09 -8.71 2.37
N ILE A 43 -3.49 -9.88 2.63
CA ILE A 43 -2.30 -10.00 3.48
C ILE A 43 -1.06 -9.62 2.65
N PRO A 44 -0.18 -8.73 3.15
CA PRO A 44 1.09 -8.44 2.49
C PRO A 44 2.11 -9.56 2.64
N TYR A 45 2.99 -9.68 1.66
CA TYR A 45 4.12 -10.62 1.67
C TYR A 45 5.38 -10.00 2.26
N TYR A 46 5.70 -8.75 1.90
CA TYR A 46 6.98 -8.12 2.22
C TYR A 46 6.85 -6.76 2.91
N ILE A 47 5.68 -6.14 2.86
CA ILE A 47 5.43 -4.85 3.52
C ILE A 47 5.45 -5.03 5.05
N TYR A 48 6.32 -4.30 5.73
CA TYR A 48 6.34 -4.20 7.18
C TYR A 48 5.37 -3.13 7.69
N GLY A 49 4.78 -3.37 8.86
CA GLY A 49 3.94 -2.39 9.56
C GLY A 49 2.53 -2.20 8.98
N VAL A 50 2.13 -3.01 7.99
CA VAL A 50 0.78 -3.04 7.42
C VAL A 50 0.26 -4.48 7.44
N SER A 51 -1.01 -4.66 7.78
CA SER A 51 -1.69 -5.93 7.83
C SER A 51 -3.08 -5.84 7.19
N LYS A 52 -3.64 -7.00 6.83
CA LYS A 52 -5.04 -7.07 6.37
C LYS A 52 -5.96 -6.50 7.46
N GLY A 53 -6.84 -5.58 7.07
CA GLY A 53 -7.78 -4.92 7.97
C GLY A 53 -7.33 -3.56 8.47
N ASP A 54 -6.05 -3.21 8.32
CA ASP A 54 -5.53 -1.89 8.69
C ASP A 54 -6.17 -0.79 7.83
N ILE A 55 -6.24 0.41 8.41
CA ILE A 55 -6.70 1.62 7.74
C ILE A 55 -5.49 2.48 7.44
N ILE A 56 -5.28 2.77 6.16
CA ILE A 56 -4.13 3.54 5.69
C ILE A 56 -4.57 4.77 4.90
N LEU A 57 -3.69 5.77 4.90
CA LEU A 57 -3.81 6.95 4.04
C LEU A 57 -3.00 6.77 2.76
N ALA A 58 -3.60 7.12 1.62
CA ALA A 58 -2.98 6.97 0.32
C ALA A 58 -3.23 8.19 -0.57
N ILE A 59 -2.17 8.66 -1.23
CA ILE A 59 -2.26 9.75 -2.19
C ILE A 59 -2.20 9.15 -3.59
N GLU A 60 -3.16 9.52 -4.44
CA GLU A 60 -3.13 9.14 -5.84
C GLU A 60 -1.99 9.89 -6.53
N ARG A 61 -1.09 9.15 -7.19
CA ARG A 61 -0.07 9.72 -8.06
C ARG A 61 -0.33 9.24 -9.47
N ALA A 62 -0.46 10.18 -10.40
CA ALA A 62 -0.45 9.85 -11.82
C ALA A 62 0.95 9.37 -12.20
N VAL A 63 1.07 8.13 -12.67
CA VAL A 63 2.31 7.60 -13.23
C VAL A 63 2.17 7.62 -14.74
N ALA A 64 3.09 8.26 -15.45
CA ALA A 64 3.04 8.32 -16.91
C ALA A 64 3.09 6.91 -17.52
N GLY A 65 2.04 6.51 -18.24
CA GLY A 65 1.98 5.25 -18.97
C GLY A 65 1.38 4.04 -18.23
N ALA A 66 0.88 4.20 -16.99
CA ALA A 66 0.15 3.15 -16.28
C ALA A 66 -1.24 3.65 -15.84
N GLU A 67 -2.27 2.82 -15.98
CA GLU A 67 -3.58 3.06 -15.37
C GLU A 67 -3.37 3.38 -13.87
N CYS A 68 -3.95 4.49 -13.39
CA CYS A 68 -3.69 5.11 -12.09
C CYS A 68 -3.35 4.12 -10.96
N ASN A 69 -2.07 4.03 -10.60
CA ASN A 69 -1.62 3.30 -9.41
C ASN A 69 -1.53 4.28 -8.24
N THR A 70 -2.20 3.98 -7.13
CA THR A 70 -2.06 4.77 -5.89
C THR A 70 -0.76 4.36 -5.23
N VAL A 71 0.21 5.28 -5.11
CA VAL A 71 1.49 4.99 -4.45
C VAL A 71 1.45 5.51 -3.02
N ILE A 72 1.65 4.65 -2.04
CA ILE A 72 1.76 5.05 -0.64
C ILE A 72 3.23 5.04 -0.25
N GLU A 73 3.70 6.20 0.17
CA GLU A 73 4.92 6.33 0.94
C GLU A 73 4.50 6.32 2.41
N LEU A 74 4.66 5.17 3.07
CA LEU A 74 4.46 5.09 4.52
C LEU A 74 5.53 5.99 5.15
N LYS A 75 5.11 7.06 5.82
CA LYS A 75 6.04 7.77 6.69
C LYS A 75 6.42 6.80 7.80
N PRO A 76 7.72 6.61 8.09
CA PRO A 76 8.11 5.77 9.20
C PRO A 76 7.72 6.47 10.50
N GLU A 77 6.56 6.11 11.07
CA GLU A 77 6.30 6.40 12.47
C GLU A 77 7.20 5.50 13.33
N HIS A 78 8.19 6.14 13.96
CA HIS A 78 9.03 5.70 15.08
C HIS A 78 8.63 4.36 15.73
N HIS A 79 9.39 3.30 15.42
CA HIS A 79 9.59 2.22 16.39
C HIS A 79 10.52 2.74 17.50
N ALA A 80 9.91 3.23 18.58
CA ALA A 80 10.57 3.31 19.87
C ALA A 80 9.94 2.24 20.77
N ALA A 81 10.70 1.18 21.02
CA ALA A 81 10.64 0.36 22.23
C ALA A 81 12.02 -0.29 22.42
#